data_AF-A0A920B0G8-F1
#
_entry.id   AF-A0A920B0G8-F1
#
_cell.length_a   1.000
_cell.length_b   1.000
_cell.length_c   1.000
_cell.angle_alpha   90.00
_cell.angle_beta   90.00
_cell.angle_gamma   90.00
#
_symmetry.space_group_name_H-M   'P 1'
#
loop_
_entity.id
_entity.type
_entity.pdbx_description
1 polymer ?
#
loop_
_entity_poly.entity_id
_entity_poly.type
_entity_poly.pdbx_seq_one_letter_code
_entity_poly.pdbx_strand_id
1 'polypeptide(L)'
;MYNSVEDFMSYIENKNPGEKEFHQAVHEVADSLWGFLSDHPEYVHSRILERITEPERVLMFRVPWRNDRGEVEVNRGYRVEFNSAIGPYKGGLRFHPSVNLGILKFLGFEQVFKNSLTTLPMGGGKGGSDFDPKGKSDNEVMSFCQSFMTELSRHIGHNTDVPAGDIGVGGREIGFLFGQYKRIRNEFTGVLTGKSLNWGGSLIRPEATGYGCVYFAEEMLKTKKDSFDGKTVVISGSGNVAQYAAEKVLELGGKVVSMSDSSGSVYDKDGINKEKLEFIMHLKNVKRGRINEYSDKFGAEFMEGKRPWGIKCDVALPCATRMRSMKLKRKSLLIMDALSSRRVRICHLMLKQ
;
A
#
# COMPACT_ATOMS: atom_id res chain seq x y z
N MET A 1 2.51 31.58 -14.85
CA MET A 1 3.25 30.89 -13.79
C MET A 1 2.36 30.95 -12.57
N TYR A 2 2.17 29.84 -11.86
CA TYR A 2 1.33 29.83 -10.65
C TYR A 2 2.06 30.61 -9.56
N ASN A 3 1.39 31.54 -8.89
CA ASN A 3 2.05 32.38 -7.88
C ASN A 3 2.02 31.72 -6.49
N SER A 4 1.20 30.68 -6.32
CA SER A 4 1.04 29.93 -5.09
C SER A 4 0.63 28.48 -5.36
N VAL A 5 0.73 27.64 -4.31
CA VAL A 5 0.22 26.27 -4.33
C VAL A 5 -1.27 26.27 -4.65
N GLU A 6 -2.02 27.23 -4.09
CA GLU A 6 -3.46 27.38 -4.29
C GLU A 6 -3.83 27.72 -5.75
N ASP A 7 -3.04 28.54 -6.42
CA ASP A 7 -3.22 28.83 -7.85
C ASP A 7 -3.05 27.56 -8.69
N PHE A 8 -2.00 26.78 -8.38
CA PHE A 8 -1.75 25.52 -9.05
C PHE A 8 -2.84 24.49 -8.77
N MET A 9 -3.27 24.38 -7.51
CA MET A 9 -4.35 23.47 -7.13
C MET A 9 -5.67 23.84 -7.79
N SER A 10 -5.98 25.13 -7.94
CA SER A 10 -7.16 25.58 -8.69
C SER A 10 -7.15 25.08 -10.14
N TYR A 11 -5.98 25.11 -10.79
CA TYR A 11 -5.82 24.50 -12.13
C TYR A 11 -6.09 22.99 -12.10
N ILE A 12 -5.53 22.26 -11.14
CA ILE A 12 -5.70 20.81 -11.00
C ILE A 12 -7.16 20.43 -10.75
N GLU A 13 -7.85 21.14 -9.87
CA GLU A 13 -9.25 20.87 -9.52
C GLU A 13 -10.20 21.13 -10.69
N ASN A 14 -9.95 22.19 -11.47
CA ASN A 14 -10.72 22.50 -12.68
C ASN A 14 -10.54 21.43 -13.77
N LYS A 15 -9.33 20.89 -13.90
CA LYS A 15 -8.99 19.83 -14.87
C LYS A 15 -9.55 18.45 -14.48
N ASN A 16 -9.73 18.18 -13.19
CA ASN A 16 -10.05 16.86 -12.65
C ASN A 16 -11.29 16.87 -11.73
N PRO A 17 -12.44 17.38 -12.19
CA PRO A 17 -13.59 17.60 -11.32
C PRO A 17 -14.05 16.32 -10.62
N GLY A 18 -14.21 16.39 -9.29
CA GLY A 18 -14.71 15.29 -8.46
C GLY A 18 -13.65 14.30 -7.97
N GLU A 19 -12.39 14.42 -8.35
CA GLU A 19 -11.31 13.49 -7.95
C GLU A 19 -10.63 13.89 -6.63
N LYS A 20 -11.41 13.99 -5.56
CA LYS A 20 -10.96 14.53 -4.25
C LYS A 20 -9.72 13.84 -3.69
N GLU A 21 -9.63 12.51 -3.82
CA GLU A 21 -8.45 11.76 -3.36
C GLU A 21 -7.19 12.14 -4.14
N PHE A 22 -7.33 12.38 -5.45
CA PHE A 22 -6.22 12.77 -6.32
C PHE A 22 -5.78 14.19 -6.01
N HIS A 23 -6.72 15.13 -5.89
CA HIS A 23 -6.42 16.52 -5.50
C HIS A 23 -5.63 16.58 -4.20
N GLN A 24 -6.04 15.77 -3.23
CA GLN A 24 -5.35 15.73 -1.95
C GLN A 24 -3.88 15.29 -2.07
N ALA A 25 -3.58 14.27 -2.88
CA ALA A 25 -2.18 13.86 -3.05
C ALA A 25 -1.36 14.88 -3.84
N VAL A 26 -1.94 15.49 -4.87
CA VAL A 26 -1.26 16.53 -5.63
C VAL A 26 -0.94 17.72 -4.72
N HIS A 27 -1.89 18.16 -3.90
CA HIS A 27 -1.67 19.25 -2.94
C HIS A 27 -0.55 18.91 -1.96
N GLU A 28 -0.55 17.71 -1.36
CA GLU A 28 0.46 17.33 -0.38
C GLU A 28 1.89 17.31 -0.98
N VAL A 29 2.03 16.85 -2.21
CA VAL A 29 3.32 16.85 -2.93
C VAL A 29 3.70 18.27 -3.37
N ALA A 30 2.79 19.03 -3.97
CA ALA A 30 3.04 20.39 -4.43
C ALA A 30 3.46 21.31 -3.29
N ASP A 31 2.76 21.26 -2.16
CA ASP A 31 3.08 22.01 -0.94
C ASP A 31 4.49 21.68 -0.43
N SER A 32 4.84 20.39 -0.40
CA SER A 32 6.16 19.94 0.07
C SER A 32 7.31 20.35 -0.86
N LEU A 33 7.04 20.51 -2.16
CA LEU A 33 8.02 20.86 -3.17
C LEU A 33 8.09 22.36 -3.48
N TRP A 34 7.12 23.16 -3.02
CA TRP A 34 6.94 24.53 -3.49
C TRP A 34 8.17 25.41 -3.29
N GLY A 35 8.79 25.32 -2.12
CA GLY A 35 10.04 26.04 -1.82
C GLY A 35 11.16 25.68 -2.80
N PHE A 36 11.39 24.38 -3.02
CA PHE A 36 12.38 23.89 -3.99
C PHE A 36 12.08 24.39 -5.40
N LEU A 37 10.83 24.33 -5.85
CA LEU A 37 10.46 24.76 -7.21
C LEU A 37 10.60 26.27 -7.42
N SER A 38 10.42 27.05 -6.35
CA SER A 38 10.63 28.50 -6.38
C SER A 38 12.10 28.85 -6.61
N ASP A 39 13.02 28.06 -6.05
CA ASP A 39 14.46 28.24 -6.21
C ASP A 39 15.00 27.64 -7.53
N HIS A 40 14.21 26.81 -8.22
CA HIS A 40 14.60 26.06 -9.40
C HIS A 40 13.68 26.32 -10.62
N PRO A 41 13.82 27.49 -11.28
CA PRO A 41 12.92 27.94 -12.35
C PRO A 41 12.93 27.04 -13.59
N GLU A 42 13.96 26.22 -13.81
CA GLU A 42 14.07 25.27 -14.91
C GLU A 42 12.93 24.22 -14.92
N TYR A 43 12.47 23.79 -13.74
CA TYR A 43 11.34 22.85 -13.62
C TYR A 43 10.01 23.54 -13.96
N VAL A 44 9.89 24.82 -13.59
CA VAL A 44 8.69 25.62 -13.87
C VAL A 44 8.63 25.96 -15.36
N HIS A 45 9.74 26.37 -15.97
CA HIS A 45 9.84 26.66 -17.40
C HIS A 45 9.47 25.44 -18.24
N SER A 46 9.94 24.27 -17.85
CA SER A 46 9.66 22.99 -18.52
C SER A 46 8.29 22.40 -18.18
N ARG A 47 7.47 23.11 -17.38
CA ARG A 47 6.13 22.71 -16.91
C ARG A 47 6.10 21.32 -16.30
N ILE A 48 7.11 21.00 -15.49
CA ILE A 48 7.28 19.67 -14.92
C ILE A 48 6.12 19.32 -13.99
N LEU A 49 5.61 20.29 -13.22
CA LEU A 49 4.51 20.06 -12.29
C LEU A 49 3.20 19.74 -12.99
N GLU A 50 2.89 20.44 -14.08
CA GLU A 50 1.73 20.15 -14.92
C GLU A 50 1.87 18.78 -15.60
N ARG A 51 3.07 18.47 -16.12
CA ARG A 51 3.31 17.19 -16.81
C ARG A 51 3.29 15.99 -15.87
N ILE A 52 3.84 16.11 -14.66
CA ILE A 52 3.90 14.99 -13.71
C ILE A 52 2.56 14.73 -13.00
N THR A 53 1.65 15.71 -13.02
CA THR A 53 0.30 15.56 -12.45
C THR A 53 -0.73 15.07 -13.48
N GLU A 54 -0.43 15.13 -14.77
CA GLU A 54 -1.23 14.50 -15.82
C GLU A 54 -0.68 13.08 -16.11
N PRO A 55 -1.46 12.01 -15.91
CA PRO A 55 -1.00 10.66 -16.23
C PRO A 55 -0.63 10.55 -17.71
N GLU A 56 0.47 9.87 -18.04
CA GLU A 56 0.86 9.60 -19.44
C GLU A 56 -0.23 8.85 -20.20
N ARG A 57 -0.92 7.90 -19.54
CA ARG A 57 -2.07 7.19 -20.11
C ARG A 57 -3.05 6.69 -19.05
N VAL A 58 -4.34 6.78 -19.33
CA VAL A 58 -5.42 6.18 -18.53
C VAL A 58 -6.27 5.27 -19.40
N LEU A 59 -6.40 4.01 -18.99
CA LEU A 59 -7.24 3.01 -19.61
C LEU A 59 -8.45 2.75 -18.70
N MET A 60 -9.63 2.78 -19.29
CA MET A 60 -10.89 2.41 -18.63
C MET A 60 -11.64 1.47 -19.56
N PHE A 61 -12.02 0.30 -19.06
CA PHE A 61 -12.58 -0.75 -19.89
C PHE A 61 -13.65 -1.56 -19.16
N ARG A 62 -14.54 -2.18 -19.92
CA ARG A 62 -15.60 -3.05 -19.40
C ARG A 62 -15.06 -4.46 -19.18
N VAL A 63 -15.44 -5.09 -18.07
CA VAL A 63 -15.04 -6.45 -17.71
C VAL A 63 -16.29 -7.30 -17.50
N PRO A 64 -16.82 -7.95 -18.56
CA PRO A 64 -17.94 -8.87 -18.44
C PRO A 64 -17.47 -10.26 -18.03
N TRP A 65 -18.14 -10.90 -17.08
CA TRP A 65 -17.78 -12.25 -16.60
C TRP A 65 -19.04 -13.03 -16.22
N ARG A 66 -18.92 -14.34 -15.98
CA ARG A 66 -20.04 -15.18 -15.53
C ARG A 66 -19.82 -15.63 -14.10
N ASN A 67 -20.85 -15.49 -13.28
CA ASN A 67 -20.89 -15.98 -11.90
C ASN A 67 -21.23 -17.48 -11.84
N ASP A 68 -21.17 -18.09 -10.65
CA ASP A 68 -21.40 -19.54 -10.51
C ASP A 68 -22.85 -19.96 -10.82
N ARG A 69 -23.80 -19.02 -10.82
CA ARG A 69 -25.19 -19.26 -11.26
C ARG A 69 -25.36 -19.18 -12.79
N GLY A 70 -24.29 -18.87 -13.52
CA GLY A 70 -24.32 -18.68 -14.98
C GLY A 70 -24.82 -17.29 -15.42
N GLU A 71 -25.07 -16.38 -14.48
CA GLU A 71 -25.51 -15.02 -14.78
C GLU A 71 -24.33 -14.16 -15.24
N VAL A 72 -24.61 -13.19 -16.10
CA VAL A 72 -23.59 -12.25 -16.59
C VAL A 72 -23.47 -11.08 -15.64
N GLU A 73 -22.25 -10.87 -15.16
CA GLU A 73 -21.86 -9.75 -14.32
C GLU A 73 -20.99 -8.77 -15.12
N VAL A 74 -21.05 -7.49 -14.78
CA VAL A 74 -20.27 -6.45 -15.47
C VAL A 74 -19.62 -5.53 -14.46
N ASN A 75 -18.31 -5.43 -14.53
CA ASN A 75 -17.50 -4.52 -13.72
C ASN A 75 -16.71 -3.57 -14.60
N ARG A 76 -16.20 -2.51 -13.99
CA ARG A 76 -15.29 -1.56 -14.64
C ARG A 76 -13.85 -1.88 -14.25
N GLY A 77 -12.99 -1.99 -15.26
CA GLY A 77 -11.54 -2.12 -15.11
C GLY A 77 -10.82 -0.82 -15.43
N TYR A 78 -9.68 -0.62 -14.79
CA TYR A 78 -8.84 0.55 -14.96
C TYR A 78 -7.35 0.18 -14.98
N ARG A 79 -6.58 0.93 -15.75
CA ARG A 79 -5.11 1.00 -15.62
C ARG A 79 -4.63 2.43 -15.89
N VAL A 80 -4.06 3.05 -14.86
CA VAL A 80 -3.42 4.36 -14.88
C VAL A 80 -1.92 4.14 -14.98
N GLU A 81 -1.36 4.44 -16.14
CA GLU A 81 0.06 4.45 -16.43
C GLU A 81 0.55 5.88 -16.24
N PHE A 82 1.05 6.19 -15.05
CA PHE A 82 1.16 7.59 -14.60
C PHE A 82 2.42 8.25 -15.14
N ASN A 83 3.58 7.62 -14.95
CA ASN A 83 4.86 8.17 -15.40
C ASN A 83 5.87 7.06 -15.70
N SER A 84 6.57 7.15 -16.83
CA SER A 84 7.59 6.17 -17.26
C SER A 84 9.01 6.73 -17.34
N ALA A 85 9.26 7.92 -16.80
CA ALA A 85 10.53 8.63 -16.98
C ALA A 85 11.77 7.87 -16.49
N ILE A 86 11.63 7.00 -15.49
CA ILE A 86 12.73 6.22 -14.90
C ILE A 86 12.63 4.72 -15.18
N GLY A 87 11.67 4.27 -15.98
CA GLY A 87 11.48 2.86 -16.32
C GLY A 87 10.02 2.48 -16.57
N PRO A 88 9.73 1.17 -16.77
CA PRO A 88 8.37 0.68 -17.02
C PRO A 88 7.40 1.07 -15.91
N TYR A 89 6.13 1.28 -16.25
CA TYR A 89 5.11 1.60 -15.25
C TYR A 89 5.03 0.47 -14.21
N LYS A 90 5.00 0.84 -12.94
CA LYS A 90 4.99 -0.14 -11.85
C LYS A 90 3.95 0.24 -10.80
N GLY A 91 2.99 -0.65 -10.58
CA GLY A 91 2.14 -0.60 -9.39
C GLY A 91 1.00 -1.60 -9.36
N GLY A 92 0.45 -1.79 -8.16
CA GLY A 92 -0.53 -2.84 -7.87
C GLY A 92 -1.89 -2.67 -8.58
N LEU A 93 -2.61 -3.78 -8.66
CA LEU A 93 -4.02 -3.86 -9.04
C LEU A 93 -4.88 -4.01 -7.79
N ARG A 94 -5.93 -3.19 -7.64
CA ARG A 94 -6.86 -3.24 -6.51
C ARG A 94 -8.25 -3.69 -6.94
N PHE A 95 -8.81 -4.72 -6.32
CA PHE A 95 -10.20 -5.14 -6.51
C PHE A 95 -10.99 -4.82 -5.24
N HIS A 96 -11.81 -3.78 -5.31
CA HIS A 96 -12.63 -3.34 -4.19
C HIS A 96 -13.81 -2.49 -4.70
N PRO A 97 -15.02 -2.63 -4.12
CA PRO A 97 -16.22 -1.93 -4.60
C PRO A 97 -16.13 -0.40 -4.57
N SER A 98 -15.19 0.16 -3.80
CA SER A 98 -14.96 1.61 -3.78
C SER A 98 -14.04 2.13 -4.89
N VAL A 99 -13.45 1.26 -5.73
CA VAL A 99 -12.46 1.67 -6.74
C VAL A 99 -13.11 2.59 -7.79
N ASN A 100 -12.48 3.73 -8.04
CA ASN A 100 -12.82 4.67 -9.11
C ASN A 100 -11.54 5.30 -9.66
N LEU A 101 -11.66 6.10 -10.73
CA LEU A 101 -10.51 6.73 -11.38
C LEU A 101 -9.72 7.65 -10.44
N GLY A 102 -10.40 8.51 -9.67
CA GLY A 102 -9.76 9.44 -8.73
C GLY A 102 -8.91 8.72 -7.68
N ILE A 103 -9.38 7.60 -7.14
CA ILE A 103 -8.61 6.76 -6.20
C ILE A 103 -7.39 6.13 -6.88
N LEU A 104 -7.51 5.68 -8.13
CA LEU A 104 -6.39 5.07 -8.84
C LEU A 104 -5.35 6.08 -9.32
N LYS A 105 -5.77 7.29 -9.71
CA LYS A 105 -4.85 8.41 -9.98
C LYS A 105 -4.13 8.84 -8.72
N PHE A 106 -4.85 8.98 -7.61
CA PHE A 106 -4.26 9.21 -6.29
C PHE A 106 -3.12 8.21 -5.99
N LEU A 107 -3.43 6.92 -6.05
CA LEU A 107 -2.46 5.86 -5.76
C LEU A 107 -1.33 5.81 -6.79
N GLY A 108 -1.64 6.01 -8.08
CA GLY A 108 -0.65 5.99 -9.16
C GLY A 108 0.33 7.15 -9.09
N PHE A 109 -0.15 8.34 -8.70
CA PHE A 109 0.68 9.53 -8.50
C PHE A 109 1.68 9.34 -7.35
N GLU A 110 1.21 8.90 -6.17
CA GLU A 110 2.11 8.57 -5.06
C GLU A 110 3.12 7.47 -5.42
N GLN A 111 2.71 6.52 -6.28
CA GLN A 111 3.56 5.43 -6.73
C GLN A 111 4.75 5.90 -7.57
N VAL A 112 4.63 7.00 -8.33
CA VAL A 112 5.75 7.61 -9.09
C VAL A 112 6.90 7.95 -8.16
N PHE A 113 6.65 8.76 -7.13
CA PHE A 113 7.67 9.20 -6.20
C PHE A 113 8.16 8.06 -5.31
N LYS A 114 7.26 7.18 -4.86
CA LYS A 114 7.63 6.00 -4.07
C LYS A 114 8.64 5.13 -4.82
N ASN A 115 8.40 4.88 -6.11
CA ASN A 115 9.29 4.04 -6.91
C ASN A 115 10.61 4.74 -7.22
N SER A 116 10.59 6.05 -7.47
CA SER A 116 11.80 6.86 -7.66
C SER A 116 12.77 6.76 -6.48
N LEU A 117 12.25 6.74 -5.25
CA LEU A 117 13.06 6.62 -4.02
C LEU A 117 13.69 5.23 -3.82
N THR A 118 13.31 4.22 -4.60
CA THR A 118 13.86 2.86 -4.46
C THR A 118 15.22 2.67 -5.14
N THR A 119 15.70 3.67 -5.88
CA THR A 119 16.89 3.64 -6.75
C THR A 119 16.85 2.60 -7.87
N LEU A 120 15.71 1.92 -8.08
CA LEU A 120 15.50 0.97 -9.16
C LEU A 120 14.79 1.65 -10.35
N PRO A 121 14.99 1.15 -11.59
CA PRO A 121 14.39 1.74 -12.79
C PRO A 121 12.91 1.37 -12.92
N MET A 122 12.06 2.02 -12.13
CA MET A 122 10.62 1.75 -12.05
C MET A 122 9.81 3.04 -12.16
N GLY A 123 9.03 3.19 -13.23
CA GLY A 123 8.02 4.23 -13.35
C GLY A 123 6.86 4.05 -12.36
N GLY A 124 5.83 4.88 -12.41
CA GLY A 124 4.66 4.81 -11.54
C GLY A 124 3.39 4.46 -12.29
N GLY A 125 2.56 3.60 -11.69
CA GLY A 125 1.22 3.30 -12.19
C GLY A 125 0.32 2.66 -11.15
N LYS A 126 -0.96 2.50 -11.46
CA LYS A 126 -1.91 1.76 -10.64
C LYS A 126 -3.05 1.24 -11.49
N GLY A 127 -3.69 0.15 -11.09
CA GLY A 127 -4.92 -0.30 -11.74
C GLY A 127 -5.87 -0.97 -10.77
N GLY A 128 -6.97 -1.49 -11.30
CA GLY A 128 -7.95 -2.16 -10.47
C GLY A 128 -9.32 -2.26 -11.10
N SER A 129 -10.27 -2.67 -10.29
CA SER A 129 -11.67 -2.78 -10.65
C SER A 129 -12.56 -2.57 -9.43
N ASP A 130 -13.79 -2.11 -9.69
CA ASP A 130 -14.88 -2.08 -8.71
C ASP A 130 -15.42 -3.49 -8.34
N PHE A 131 -14.84 -4.55 -8.89
CA PHE A 131 -15.11 -5.93 -8.49
C PHE A 131 -14.84 -6.18 -7.01
N ASP A 132 -15.83 -6.77 -6.31
CA ASP A 132 -15.70 -7.19 -4.92
C ASP A 132 -15.40 -8.71 -4.84
N PRO A 133 -14.16 -9.10 -4.49
CA PRO A 133 -13.79 -10.52 -4.34
C PRO A 133 -14.39 -11.15 -3.07
N LYS A 134 -14.92 -10.36 -2.13
CA LYS A 134 -15.52 -10.90 -0.92
C LYS A 134 -16.78 -11.68 -1.25
N GLY A 135 -16.87 -12.89 -0.67
CA GLY A 135 -17.99 -13.80 -0.90
C GLY A 135 -18.01 -14.48 -2.26
N LYS A 136 -16.97 -14.29 -3.09
CA LYS A 136 -16.85 -14.97 -4.40
C LYS A 136 -16.12 -16.29 -4.26
N SER A 137 -16.52 -17.27 -5.06
CA SER A 137 -15.80 -18.54 -5.17
C SER A 137 -14.46 -18.37 -5.90
N ASP A 138 -13.60 -19.38 -5.83
CA ASP A 138 -12.35 -19.37 -6.59
C ASP A 138 -12.61 -19.36 -8.10
N ASN A 139 -13.70 -20.00 -8.57
CA ASN A 139 -14.09 -20.01 -9.98
C ASN A 139 -14.57 -18.64 -10.45
N GLU A 140 -15.37 -17.94 -9.66
CA GLU A 140 -15.82 -16.58 -9.97
C GLU A 140 -14.64 -15.61 -10.04
N VAL A 141 -13.71 -15.69 -9.09
CA VAL A 141 -12.50 -14.85 -9.09
C VAL A 141 -11.60 -15.17 -10.29
N MET A 142 -11.47 -16.45 -10.66
CA MET A 142 -10.72 -16.86 -11.85
C MET A 142 -11.39 -16.34 -13.13
N SER A 143 -12.71 -16.51 -13.26
CA SER A 143 -13.54 -16.01 -14.38
C SER A 143 -13.35 -14.50 -14.56
N PHE A 144 -13.45 -13.75 -13.46
CA PHE A 144 -13.19 -12.32 -13.44
C PHE A 144 -11.75 -11.97 -13.87
N CYS A 145 -10.74 -12.60 -13.26
CA CYS A 145 -9.33 -12.32 -13.58
C CYS A 145 -9.00 -12.61 -15.05
N GLN A 146 -9.56 -13.69 -15.61
CA GLN A 146 -9.38 -14.02 -17.02
C GLN A 146 -10.01 -12.96 -17.94
N SER A 147 -11.24 -12.54 -17.64
CA SER A 147 -11.90 -11.45 -18.38
C SER A 147 -11.11 -10.13 -18.29
N PHE A 148 -10.70 -9.76 -17.08
CA PHE A 148 -9.91 -8.55 -16.82
C PHE A 148 -8.59 -8.55 -17.60
N MET A 149 -7.84 -9.66 -17.56
CA MET A 149 -6.56 -9.79 -18.25
C MET A 149 -6.71 -9.89 -19.77
N THR A 150 -7.87 -10.33 -20.27
CA THR A 150 -8.12 -10.38 -21.72
C THR A 150 -7.98 -9.00 -22.36
N GLU A 151 -8.49 -7.96 -21.70
CA GLU A 151 -8.25 -6.58 -22.16
C GLU A 151 -6.87 -6.05 -21.72
N LEU A 152 -6.51 -6.20 -20.43
CA LEU A 152 -5.29 -5.59 -19.89
C LEU A 152 -3.99 -6.09 -20.57
N SER A 153 -3.95 -7.34 -21.02
CA SER A 153 -2.76 -7.96 -21.63
C SER A 153 -2.20 -7.23 -22.86
N ARG A 154 -3.02 -6.40 -23.52
CA ARG A 154 -2.62 -5.60 -24.69
C ARG A 154 -1.79 -4.37 -24.32
N HIS A 155 -1.88 -3.96 -23.06
CA HIS A 155 -1.33 -2.70 -22.56
C HIS A 155 -0.12 -2.92 -21.64
N ILE A 156 0.05 -4.13 -21.11
CA ILE A 156 1.12 -4.48 -20.17
C ILE A 156 2.20 -5.37 -20.81
N GLY A 157 3.40 -5.30 -20.25
CA GLY A 157 4.57 -6.04 -20.74
C GLY A 157 5.79 -5.78 -19.88
N HIS A 158 6.76 -6.69 -19.93
CA HIS A 158 7.94 -6.65 -19.05
C HIS A 158 8.76 -5.35 -19.15
N ASN A 159 8.78 -4.70 -20.32
CA ASN A 159 9.44 -3.39 -20.55
C ASN A 159 8.46 -2.22 -20.72
N THR A 160 7.16 -2.44 -20.45
CA THR A 160 6.12 -1.42 -20.64
C THR A 160 5.44 -1.10 -19.31
N ASP A 161 4.76 -2.08 -18.74
CA ASP A 161 4.00 -1.96 -17.49
C ASP A 161 4.00 -3.32 -16.78
N VAL A 162 4.43 -3.33 -15.52
CA VAL A 162 4.54 -4.52 -14.67
C VAL A 162 3.64 -4.40 -13.43
N PRO A 163 2.37 -4.83 -13.51
CA PRO A 163 1.48 -4.77 -12.36
C PRO A 163 1.88 -5.68 -11.18
N ALA A 164 1.17 -5.53 -10.05
CA ALA A 164 1.38 -6.30 -8.83
C ALA A 164 0.05 -6.54 -8.09
N GLY A 165 0.11 -7.24 -6.97
CA GLY A 165 -1.02 -7.32 -6.03
C GLY A 165 -1.24 -6.03 -5.24
N ASP A 166 -2.47 -5.84 -4.76
CA ASP A 166 -2.91 -4.82 -3.82
C ASP A 166 -4.16 -5.35 -3.08
N ILE A 167 -4.95 -4.49 -2.43
CA ILE A 167 -6.19 -4.89 -1.75
C ILE A 167 -7.10 -5.64 -2.74
N GLY A 168 -7.51 -6.86 -2.38
CA GLY A 168 -8.34 -7.73 -3.22
C GLY A 168 -7.59 -8.49 -4.32
N VAL A 169 -6.27 -8.31 -4.46
CA VAL A 169 -5.42 -9.01 -5.45
C VAL A 169 -4.21 -9.60 -4.74
N GLY A 170 -4.34 -10.85 -4.28
CA GLY A 170 -3.30 -11.63 -3.63
C GLY A 170 -2.58 -12.59 -4.59
N GLY A 171 -1.91 -13.60 -4.02
CA GLY A 171 -1.19 -14.61 -4.81
C GLY A 171 -2.10 -15.42 -5.72
N ARG A 172 -3.35 -15.70 -5.28
CA ARG A 172 -4.39 -16.38 -6.04
C ARG A 172 -4.73 -15.61 -7.32
N GLU A 173 -5.10 -14.34 -7.18
CA GLU A 173 -5.45 -13.48 -8.32
C GLU A 173 -4.26 -13.26 -9.24
N ILE A 174 -3.06 -13.02 -8.71
CA ILE A 174 -1.84 -12.90 -9.53
C ILE A 174 -1.57 -14.19 -10.33
N GLY A 175 -1.83 -15.36 -9.76
CA GLY A 175 -1.75 -16.65 -10.47
C GLY A 175 -2.72 -16.73 -11.65
N PHE A 176 -4.00 -16.40 -11.44
CA PHE A 176 -5.00 -16.40 -12.50
C PHE A 176 -4.71 -15.37 -13.60
N LEU A 177 -4.34 -14.14 -13.20
CA LEU A 177 -3.95 -13.06 -14.11
C LEU A 177 -2.72 -13.44 -14.93
N PHE A 178 -1.68 -13.97 -14.30
CA PHE A 178 -0.47 -14.41 -15.00
C PHE A 178 -0.74 -15.59 -15.95
N GLY A 179 -1.55 -16.56 -15.52
CA GLY A 179 -1.98 -17.68 -16.35
C GLY A 179 -2.69 -17.23 -17.62
N GLN A 180 -3.64 -16.29 -17.49
CA GLN A 180 -4.36 -15.74 -18.64
C GLN A 180 -3.45 -14.91 -19.54
N TYR A 181 -2.56 -14.07 -18.98
CA TYR A 181 -1.59 -13.32 -19.77
C TYR A 181 -0.73 -14.27 -20.60
N LYS A 182 -0.13 -15.29 -19.96
CA LYS A 182 0.70 -16.29 -20.63
C LYS A 182 -0.05 -17.01 -21.74
N ARG A 183 -1.33 -17.34 -21.53
CA ARG A 183 -2.18 -18.00 -22.54
C ARG A 183 -2.41 -17.12 -23.77
N ILE A 184 -2.69 -15.82 -23.58
CA ILE A 184 -2.99 -14.89 -24.67
C ILE A 184 -1.72 -14.49 -25.42
N ARG A 185 -0.66 -14.17 -24.67
CA ARG A 185 0.60 -13.65 -25.22
C ARG A 185 1.56 -14.73 -25.68
N ASN A 186 1.31 -15.98 -25.29
CA ASN A 186 2.14 -17.13 -25.60
C ASN A 186 3.62 -16.94 -25.18
N GLU A 187 3.85 -16.31 -24.03
CA GLU A 187 5.19 -16.04 -23.51
C GLU A 187 5.25 -16.16 -21.98
N PHE A 188 6.37 -16.66 -21.46
CA PHE A 188 6.66 -16.67 -20.03
C PHE A 188 7.66 -15.55 -19.73
N THR A 189 7.16 -14.42 -19.22
CA THR A 189 7.98 -13.22 -18.95
C THR A 189 7.62 -12.55 -17.62
N GLY A 190 8.44 -11.59 -17.19
CA GLY A 190 8.31 -10.84 -15.95
C GLY A 190 7.21 -9.77 -15.95
N VAL A 191 6.02 -10.05 -16.49
CA VAL A 191 4.94 -9.05 -16.63
C VAL A 191 4.21 -8.75 -15.31
N LEU A 192 4.29 -9.63 -14.32
CA LEU A 192 3.69 -9.44 -13.00
C LEU A 192 4.70 -9.73 -11.91
N THR A 193 4.64 -8.92 -10.85
CA THR A 193 5.34 -9.16 -9.57
C THR A 193 4.39 -9.72 -8.52
N GLY A 194 4.93 -10.38 -7.51
CA GLY A 194 4.13 -11.09 -6.51
C GLY A 194 3.67 -12.49 -6.95
N LYS A 195 4.40 -13.06 -7.92
CA LYS A 195 4.30 -14.45 -8.36
C LYS A 195 4.71 -15.41 -7.23
N SER A 196 4.24 -16.65 -7.29
CA SER A 196 4.70 -17.70 -6.37
C SER A 196 6.11 -18.18 -6.75
N LEU A 197 6.85 -18.70 -5.77
CA LEU A 197 8.24 -19.13 -5.92
C LEU A 197 8.43 -20.16 -7.05
N ASN A 198 7.49 -21.08 -7.20
CA ASN A 198 7.54 -22.14 -8.21
C ASN A 198 7.34 -21.66 -9.67
N TRP A 199 7.00 -20.39 -9.90
CA TRP A 199 6.84 -19.83 -11.26
C TRP A 199 7.31 -18.36 -11.34
N GLY A 200 8.51 -18.09 -10.81
CA GLY A 200 9.20 -16.80 -10.98
C GLY A 200 8.85 -15.75 -9.92
N GLY A 201 8.42 -16.18 -8.74
CA GLY A 201 8.35 -15.39 -7.53
C GLY A 201 9.72 -15.16 -6.90
N SER A 202 9.79 -14.20 -5.98
CA SER A 202 11.00 -13.92 -5.21
C SER A 202 10.79 -14.30 -3.75
N LEU A 203 11.82 -14.87 -3.13
CA LEU A 203 11.92 -14.93 -1.67
C LEU A 203 11.86 -13.51 -1.09
N ILE A 204 11.53 -13.40 0.20
CA ILE A 204 11.36 -12.12 0.92
C ILE A 204 10.15 -11.29 0.44
N ARG A 205 9.46 -11.67 -0.65
CA ARG A 205 8.30 -10.89 -1.14
C ARG A 205 7.20 -10.72 -0.09
N PRO A 206 6.75 -11.76 0.64
CA PRO A 206 5.80 -11.58 1.74
C PRO A 206 6.32 -10.61 2.82
N GLU A 207 7.58 -10.74 3.19
CA GLU A 207 8.23 -10.01 4.29
C GLU A 207 8.53 -8.55 3.93
N ALA A 208 8.81 -8.27 2.65
CA ALA A 208 9.51 -7.08 2.17
C ALA A 208 8.98 -5.75 2.70
N THR A 209 7.66 -5.56 2.74
CA THR A 209 7.07 -4.28 3.19
C THR A 209 7.14 -4.12 4.71
N GLY A 210 6.88 -5.20 5.47
CA GLY A 210 7.00 -5.17 6.92
C GLY A 210 8.45 -4.96 7.35
N TYR A 211 9.36 -5.72 6.74
CA TYR A 211 10.80 -5.61 6.98
C TYR A 211 11.32 -4.23 6.58
N GLY A 212 10.99 -3.73 5.38
CA GLY A 212 11.41 -2.43 4.91
C GLY A 212 10.95 -1.28 5.83
N CYS A 213 9.73 -1.34 6.36
CA CYS A 213 9.23 -0.37 7.34
C CYS A 213 10.11 -0.35 8.61
N VAL A 214 10.43 -1.53 9.14
CA VAL A 214 11.25 -1.67 10.34
C VAL A 214 12.71 -1.28 10.07
N TYR A 215 13.28 -1.66 8.93
CA TYR A 215 14.63 -1.24 8.54
C TYR A 215 14.74 0.27 8.40
N PHE A 216 13.76 0.92 7.76
CA PHE A 216 13.76 2.37 7.66
C PHE A 216 13.64 3.04 9.03
N ALA A 217 12.77 2.51 9.91
CA ALA A 217 12.65 2.98 11.28
C ALA A 217 13.94 2.79 12.11
N GLU A 218 14.62 1.66 11.94
CA GLU A 218 15.91 1.35 12.56
C GLU A 218 16.98 2.35 12.11
N GLU A 219 17.08 2.65 10.81
CA GLU A 219 18.01 3.68 10.31
C GLU A 219 17.69 5.07 10.88
N MET A 220 16.40 5.41 11.04
CA MET A 220 16.01 6.66 11.71
C MET A 220 16.44 6.69 13.19
N LEU A 221 16.31 5.58 13.92
CA LEU A 221 16.77 5.49 15.32
C LEU A 221 18.30 5.64 15.41
N LYS A 222 19.04 5.04 14.48
CA LYS A 222 20.51 5.16 14.42
C LYS A 222 21.00 6.60 14.24
N THR A 223 20.26 7.47 13.53
CA THR A 223 20.60 8.91 13.45
C THR A 223 20.61 9.62 14.81
N LYS A 224 19.92 9.04 15.80
CA LYS A 224 19.87 9.50 17.19
C LYS A 224 20.67 8.62 18.15
N LYS A 225 21.54 7.75 17.62
CA LYS A 225 22.33 6.77 18.40
C LYS A 225 21.44 5.85 19.25
N ASP A 226 20.31 5.43 18.70
CA ASP A 226 19.31 4.58 19.34
C ASP A 226 18.98 3.34 18.48
N SER A 227 18.25 2.36 19.01
CA SER A 227 17.89 1.11 18.33
C SER A 227 16.55 0.53 18.79
N PHE A 228 16.04 -0.52 18.14
CA PHE A 228 14.84 -1.24 18.60
C PHE A 228 15.01 -2.03 19.91
N ASP A 229 16.24 -2.32 20.35
CA ASP A 229 16.48 -3.17 21.51
C ASP A 229 15.83 -2.60 22.78
N GLY A 230 15.02 -3.43 23.44
CA GLY A 230 14.26 -3.06 24.65
C GLY A 230 13.10 -2.07 24.42
N LYS A 231 12.85 -1.58 23.20
CA LYS A 231 11.78 -0.63 22.93
C LYS A 231 10.40 -1.27 22.93
N THR A 232 9.42 -0.59 23.51
CA THR A 232 8.01 -0.99 23.40
C THR A 232 7.43 -0.48 22.09
N VAL A 233 6.94 -1.40 21.25
CA VAL A 233 6.44 -1.12 19.90
C VAL A 233 4.95 -1.41 19.79
N VAL A 234 4.20 -0.41 19.35
CA VAL A 234 2.77 -0.51 19.06
C VAL A 234 2.58 -0.62 17.56
N ILE A 235 2.01 -1.74 17.12
CA ILE A 235 1.68 -2.00 15.72
C ILE A 235 0.16 -2.01 15.57
N SER A 236 -0.35 -1.30 14.57
CA SER A 236 -1.75 -1.46 14.14
C SER A 236 -1.82 -2.35 12.91
N GLY A 237 -2.88 -3.13 12.80
CA GLY A 237 -3.04 -4.10 11.71
C GLY A 237 -2.61 -5.49 12.12
N SER A 238 -3.05 -6.47 11.33
CA SER A 238 -2.76 -7.90 11.49
C SER A 238 -2.69 -8.62 10.15
N GLY A 239 -2.63 -7.85 9.05
CA GLY A 239 -2.34 -8.37 7.72
C GLY A 239 -0.83 -8.55 7.52
N ASN A 240 -0.46 -8.95 6.31
CA ASN A 240 0.90 -9.25 5.88
C ASN A 240 1.96 -8.24 6.38
N VAL A 241 1.74 -6.94 6.14
CA VAL A 241 2.69 -5.89 6.55
C VAL A 241 2.89 -5.86 8.08
N ALA A 242 1.81 -5.96 8.86
CA ALA A 242 1.88 -5.91 10.31
C ALA A 242 2.54 -7.17 10.91
N GLN A 243 2.25 -8.35 10.35
CA GLN A 243 2.84 -9.62 10.79
C GLN A 243 4.37 -9.60 10.64
N TYR A 244 4.86 -9.22 9.45
CA TYR A 244 6.30 -9.19 9.19
C TYR A 244 7.01 -7.97 9.80
N ALA A 245 6.31 -6.86 10.05
CA ALA A 245 6.84 -5.79 10.89
C ALA A 245 7.03 -6.27 12.34
N ALA A 246 6.06 -7.00 12.89
CA ALA A 246 6.20 -7.59 14.23
C ALA A 246 7.36 -8.58 14.28
N GLU A 247 7.47 -9.47 13.29
CA GLU A 247 8.57 -10.43 13.19
C GLU A 247 9.94 -9.73 13.19
N LYS A 248 10.12 -8.70 12.36
CA LYS A 248 11.39 -7.98 12.29
C LYS A 248 11.70 -7.20 13.56
N VAL A 249 10.70 -6.60 14.20
CA VAL A 249 10.88 -5.91 15.49
C VAL A 249 11.37 -6.89 16.57
N LEU A 250 10.79 -8.10 16.61
CA LEU A 250 11.21 -9.14 17.56
C LEU A 250 12.65 -9.59 17.32
N GLU A 251 13.06 -9.76 16.06
CA GLU A 251 14.46 -10.09 15.71
C GLU A 251 15.46 -9.00 16.14
N LEU A 252 15.04 -7.73 16.19
CA LEU A 252 15.86 -6.60 16.62
C LEU A 252 15.76 -6.31 18.13
N GLY A 253 15.17 -7.21 18.92
CA GLY A 253 15.08 -7.07 20.38
C GLY A 253 13.95 -6.15 20.89
N GLY A 254 13.09 -5.67 19.99
CA GLY A 254 11.94 -4.84 20.36
C GLY A 254 10.77 -5.65 20.91
N LYS A 255 10.01 -5.05 21.82
CA LYS A 255 8.82 -5.63 22.45
C LYS A 255 7.54 -5.16 21.77
N VAL A 256 6.98 -5.97 20.88
CA VAL A 256 5.67 -5.70 20.26
C VAL A 256 4.56 -5.93 21.28
N VAL A 257 3.71 -4.93 21.53
CA VAL A 257 2.63 -5.03 22.54
C VAL A 257 1.22 -4.94 21.97
N SER A 258 1.06 -4.70 20.67
CA SER A 258 -0.26 -4.63 20.06
C SER A 258 -0.29 -5.12 18.62
N MET A 259 -1.46 -5.63 18.23
CA MET A 259 -1.88 -5.82 16.84
C MET A 259 -3.37 -5.50 16.73
N SER A 260 -3.88 -5.23 15.53
CA SER A 260 -5.29 -4.84 15.39
C SER A 260 -5.93 -5.35 14.09
N ASP A 261 -7.25 -5.35 14.02
CA ASP A 261 -7.98 -5.49 12.75
C ASP A 261 -9.16 -4.51 12.70
N SER A 262 -10.19 -4.81 11.90
CA SER A 262 -11.38 -3.97 11.79
C SER A 262 -12.29 -4.02 13.03
N SER A 263 -12.23 -5.06 13.87
CA SER A 263 -13.08 -5.18 15.06
C SER A 263 -12.48 -4.52 16.30
N GLY A 264 -11.16 -4.38 16.37
CA GLY A 264 -10.50 -3.74 17.51
C GLY A 264 -8.99 -3.99 17.54
N SER A 265 -8.39 -3.75 18.70
CA SER A 265 -6.96 -3.96 18.94
C SER A 265 -6.72 -4.86 20.14
N VAL A 266 -5.77 -5.77 20.03
CA VAL A 266 -5.26 -6.52 21.18
C VAL A 266 -4.10 -5.77 21.82
N TYR A 267 -4.06 -5.76 23.14
CA TYR A 267 -2.95 -5.24 23.93
C TYR A 267 -2.41 -6.35 24.83
N ASP A 268 -1.18 -6.75 24.57
CA ASP A 268 -0.46 -7.76 25.34
C ASP A 268 0.69 -7.08 26.08
N LYS A 269 0.47 -6.80 27.37
CA LYS A 269 1.44 -6.11 28.23
C LYS A 269 2.77 -6.86 28.35
N ASP A 270 2.75 -8.19 28.20
CA ASP A 270 3.93 -9.05 28.33
C ASP A 270 4.65 -9.20 26.98
N GLY A 271 3.98 -8.83 25.90
CA GLY A 271 4.52 -8.79 24.55
C GLY A 271 4.08 -9.98 23.70
N ILE A 272 4.07 -9.76 22.39
CA ILE A 272 3.77 -10.75 21.36
C ILE A 272 5.08 -11.41 20.96
N ASN A 273 5.41 -12.53 21.58
CA ASN A 273 6.60 -13.32 21.23
C ASN A 273 6.40 -14.12 19.92
N LYS A 274 7.40 -14.89 19.51
CA LYS A 274 7.36 -15.69 18.28
C LYS A 274 6.16 -16.64 18.20
N GLU A 275 5.87 -17.41 19.26
CA GLU A 275 4.74 -18.34 19.29
C GLU A 275 3.39 -17.61 19.16
N LYS A 276 3.24 -16.50 19.89
CA LYS A 276 2.05 -15.65 19.82
C LYS A 276 1.88 -15.02 18.44
N LEU A 277 2.97 -14.62 17.78
CA LEU A 277 2.96 -14.12 16.40
C LEU A 277 2.59 -15.23 15.40
N GLU A 278 3.17 -16.42 15.51
CA GLU A 278 2.83 -17.58 14.68
C GLU A 278 1.33 -17.92 14.78
N PHE A 279 0.76 -17.84 15.98
CA PHE A 279 -0.69 -17.97 16.16
C PHE A 279 -1.47 -16.90 15.39
N ILE A 280 -1.07 -15.63 15.46
CA ILE A 280 -1.71 -14.55 14.70
C ILE A 280 -1.60 -14.80 13.19
N MET A 281 -0.44 -15.24 12.71
CA MET A 281 -0.23 -15.56 11.29
C MET A 281 -1.15 -16.71 10.85
N HIS A 282 -1.25 -17.79 11.62
CA HIS A 282 -2.16 -18.89 11.32
C HIS A 282 -3.64 -18.45 11.37
N LEU A 283 -4.01 -17.68 12.39
CA LEU A 283 -5.36 -17.13 12.56
C LEU A 283 -5.78 -16.30 11.35
N LYS A 284 -4.89 -15.44 10.86
CA LYS A 284 -5.19 -14.49 9.78
C LYS A 284 -5.04 -15.08 8.39
N ASN A 285 -4.03 -15.90 8.16
CA ASN A 285 -3.69 -16.40 6.84
C ASN A 285 -4.39 -17.72 6.50
N VAL A 286 -4.68 -18.56 7.50
CA VAL A 286 -5.33 -19.87 7.31
C VAL A 286 -6.80 -19.82 7.72
N LYS A 287 -7.09 -19.47 8.99
CA LYS A 287 -8.47 -19.47 9.50
C LYS A 287 -9.31 -18.28 9.02
N ARG A 288 -8.66 -17.19 8.58
CA ARG A 288 -9.30 -15.90 8.27
C ARG A 288 -10.13 -15.35 9.45
N GLY A 289 -9.67 -15.63 10.67
CA GLY A 289 -10.35 -15.28 11.92
C GLY A 289 -10.19 -13.82 12.36
N ARG A 290 -10.79 -13.48 13.50
CA ARG A 290 -10.81 -12.14 14.09
C ARG A 290 -9.74 -12.01 15.17
N ILE A 291 -9.17 -10.81 15.33
CA ILE A 291 -8.01 -10.63 16.22
C ILE A 291 -8.37 -10.82 17.70
N ASN A 292 -9.64 -10.72 18.09
CA ASN A 292 -10.11 -11.01 19.44
C ASN A 292 -9.90 -12.48 19.85
N GLU A 293 -9.85 -13.43 18.90
CA GLU A 293 -9.53 -14.84 19.20
C GLU A 293 -8.12 -15.00 19.81
N TYR A 294 -7.23 -14.03 19.60
CA TYR A 294 -5.94 -13.95 20.31
C TYR A 294 -6.12 -13.70 21.81
N SER A 295 -7.01 -12.77 22.18
CA SER A 295 -7.32 -12.48 23.57
C SER A 295 -7.95 -13.68 24.26
N ASP A 296 -8.83 -14.41 23.57
CA ASP A 296 -9.44 -15.64 24.10
C ASP A 296 -8.39 -16.72 24.40
N LYS A 297 -7.35 -16.83 23.55
CA LYS A 297 -6.29 -17.84 23.71
C LYS A 297 -5.23 -17.47 24.75
N PHE A 298 -4.79 -16.21 24.77
CA PHE A 298 -3.61 -15.78 25.55
C PHE A 298 -3.95 -14.85 26.72
N GLY A 299 -5.23 -14.53 26.95
CA GLY A 299 -5.66 -13.68 28.06
C GLY A 299 -5.25 -12.20 27.91
N ALA A 300 -4.91 -11.76 26.70
CA ALA A 300 -4.55 -10.37 26.42
C ALA A 300 -5.79 -9.47 26.40
N GLU A 301 -5.63 -8.18 26.70
CA GLU A 301 -6.73 -7.22 26.69
C GLU A 301 -7.21 -6.98 25.25
N PHE A 302 -8.52 -7.16 24.99
CA PHE A 302 -9.13 -6.77 23.72
C PHE A 302 -9.83 -5.41 23.86
N MET A 303 -9.31 -4.42 23.14
CA MET A 303 -9.91 -3.09 23.06
C MET A 303 -10.85 -3.01 21.85
N GLU A 304 -12.11 -3.41 22.06
CA GLU A 304 -13.14 -3.44 21.02
C GLU A 304 -13.37 -2.06 20.40
N GLY A 305 -13.44 -2.01 19.06
CA GLY A 305 -13.66 -0.79 18.28
C GLY A 305 -12.54 0.27 18.38
N LYS A 306 -11.51 0.03 19.19
CA LYS A 306 -10.45 1.00 19.50
C LYS A 306 -9.19 0.71 18.71
N ARG A 307 -8.45 1.79 18.43
CA ARG A 307 -7.11 1.77 17.83
C ARG A 307 -6.05 1.66 18.93
N PRO A 308 -4.84 1.15 18.64
CA PRO A 308 -3.85 0.89 19.67
C PRO A 308 -3.09 2.17 20.12
N TRP A 309 -3.40 3.34 19.54
CA TRP A 309 -2.69 4.61 19.77
C TRP A 309 -2.84 5.21 21.18
N GLY A 310 -3.72 4.64 22.00
CA GLY A 310 -3.81 4.96 23.42
C GLY A 310 -2.74 4.28 24.28
N ILE A 311 -2.06 3.25 23.76
CA ILE A 311 -1.04 2.47 24.46
C ILE A 311 0.27 3.28 24.51
N LYS A 312 0.90 3.32 25.68
CA LYS A 312 2.22 3.93 25.86
C LYS A 312 3.28 3.09 25.14
N CYS A 313 4.06 3.72 24.27
CA CYS A 313 5.09 3.05 23.46
C CYS A 313 6.23 4.02 23.11
N ASP A 314 7.37 3.45 22.74
CA ASP A 314 8.52 4.18 22.21
C ASP A 314 8.39 4.36 20.69
N VAL A 315 7.94 3.31 19.99
CA VAL A 315 7.76 3.30 18.54
C VAL A 315 6.33 2.90 18.16
N ALA A 316 5.73 3.63 17.21
CA ALA A 316 4.41 3.33 16.66
C ALA A 316 4.49 3.03 15.16
N LEU A 317 4.02 1.86 14.73
CA LEU A 317 4.01 1.40 13.34
C LEU A 317 2.56 1.22 12.82
N PRO A 318 1.98 2.24 12.16
CA PRO A 318 0.70 2.10 11.46
C PRO A 318 0.78 1.18 10.22
N CYS A 319 0.26 -0.05 10.35
CA CYS A 319 0.24 -1.07 9.30
C CYS A 319 -1.18 -1.61 8.95
N ALA A 320 -2.26 -0.85 9.20
CA ALA A 320 -3.66 -1.30 8.98
C ALA A 320 -4.34 -0.76 7.70
N THR A 321 -4.72 0.52 7.69
CA THR A 321 -5.38 1.21 6.56
C THR A 321 -5.04 2.71 6.58
N ARG A 322 -5.35 3.42 5.49
CA ARG A 322 -5.25 4.89 5.38
C ARG A 322 -5.90 5.56 6.60
N MET A 323 -5.13 6.34 7.36
CA MET A 323 -5.64 7.09 8.52
C MET A 323 -5.75 8.59 8.21
N ARG A 324 -6.85 9.21 8.62
CA ARG A 324 -7.05 10.67 8.50
C ARG A 324 -6.42 11.48 9.64
N SER A 325 -6.22 10.91 10.83
CA SER A 325 -5.54 11.58 11.95
C SER A 325 -5.08 10.61 13.05
N MET A 326 -3.86 10.76 13.55
CA MET A 326 -3.39 10.17 14.82
C MET A 326 -3.36 11.25 15.90
N LYS A 327 -4.07 11.02 17.02
CA LYS A 327 -3.84 11.74 18.28
C LYS A 327 -3.24 10.76 19.28
N LEU A 328 -1.91 10.68 19.32
CA LEU A 328 -1.20 9.97 20.40
C LEU A 328 -1.32 10.78 21.69
N LYS A 329 -1.53 10.10 22.82
CA LYS A 329 -1.70 10.78 24.12
C LYS A 329 -0.41 11.36 24.73
N ARG A 330 0.81 11.10 24.20
CA ARG A 330 2.10 11.82 24.47
C ARG A 330 3.31 11.11 23.80
N LYS A 331 4.45 11.82 23.71
CA LYS A 331 5.83 11.46 23.29
C LYS A 331 6.06 10.01 22.80
N SER A 332 5.66 9.69 21.56
CA SER A 332 6.30 8.59 20.82
C SER A 332 7.60 9.11 20.21
N LEU A 333 8.67 8.31 20.26
CA LEU A 333 9.98 8.65 19.72
C LEU A 333 9.95 8.65 18.18
N LEU A 334 9.17 7.74 17.59
CA LEU A 334 9.10 7.51 16.16
C LEU A 334 7.71 7.04 15.69
N ILE A 335 7.25 7.56 14.55
CA ILE A 335 6.06 7.09 13.82
C ILE A 335 6.46 6.81 12.37
N MET A 336 6.18 5.59 11.89
CA MET A 336 6.47 5.17 10.51
C MET A 336 5.24 4.53 9.86
N ASP A 337 4.70 5.15 8.81
CA ASP A 337 3.59 4.60 8.03
C ASP A 337 4.09 3.58 7.00
N ALA A 338 3.63 2.34 7.14
CA ALA A 338 4.00 1.26 6.23
C ALA A 338 3.12 1.19 4.97
N LEU A 339 1.99 1.91 4.94
CA LEU A 339 0.94 1.76 3.93
C LEU A 339 0.75 2.97 3.02
N SER A 340 1.26 4.15 3.39
CA SER A 340 1.23 5.34 2.54
C SER A 340 2.52 6.15 2.65
N SER A 341 2.86 6.90 1.59
CA SER A 341 3.97 7.88 1.60
C SER A 341 3.65 9.11 2.46
N ARG A 342 2.48 9.15 3.11
CA ARG A 342 2.01 10.30 3.87
C ARG A 342 2.59 10.25 5.28
N ARG A 343 3.69 11.00 5.44
CA ARG A 343 4.30 11.43 6.71
C ARG A 343 5.14 10.36 7.41
N VAL A 344 6.43 10.38 7.07
CA VAL A 344 7.47 10.24 8.09
C VAL A 344 7.46 11.53 8.92
N ARG A 345 6.60 11.62 9.94
CA ARG A 345 6.74 12.67 10.95
C ARG A 345 7.62 12.11 12.06
N ILE A 346 8.89 12.51 12.08
CA ILE A 346 9.61 12.61 13.35
C ILE A 346 8.76 13.58 14.19
N CYS A 347 8.20 13.12 15.31
CA CYS A 347 7.65 14.04 16.29
C CYS A 347 8.80 14.95 16.71
N HIS A 348 8.79 16.18 16.19
CA HIS A 348 9.78 17.24 16.41
C HIS A 348 9.63 17.85 17.82
N LEU A 349 9.47 17.00 18.83
CA LEU A 349 9.14 17.38 20.21
C LEU A 349 10.31 17.22 21.19
N MET A 350 11.54 17.12 20.69
CA MET A 350 12.77 17.06 21.50
C MET A 350 13.90 17.94 20.92
N LEU A 351 13.59 19.09 20.30
CA LEU A 351 14.56 20.18 20.04
C LEU A 351 14.34 21.38 20.98
N LYS A 352 13.85 21.11 22.18
CA LYS A 352 13.97 22.01 23.32
C LYS A 352 14.53 21.23 24.51
N GLN A 353 15.84 20.95 24.44
CA GLN A 353 16.74 21.09 25.57
C GLN A 353 18.00 21.77 25.06
#